data_AF-A0A5P9JCS7-F1
#
_entry.id   AF-A0A5P9JCS7-F1
#
_cell.length_a   1.000
_cell.length_b   1.000
_cell.length_c   1.000
_cell.angle_alpha   90.00
_cell.angle_beta   90.00
_cell.angle_gamma   90.00
#
_symmetry.space_group_name_H-M   'P 1'
#
loop_
_entity.id
_entity.type
_entity.pdbx_description
1 polymer ?
#
loop_
_entity_poly.entity_id
_entity_poly.type
_entity_poly.pdbx_seq_one_letter_code
_entity_poly.pdbx_strand_id
1 'polypeptide(L)'
;MIRAFAILLGLAAAPAVAGTCEQTDFDGASFTVCRIDPATEDVRLFLNDDTGATLGSFSAVNDALDQGDLGIAMNAGMYHRDRSPVGLYVEDGQELSGIVTAAGPGNFGLLPNGVLCLTDNAAQVIESRAFASARPDCRDATQSGPMLVIDGALHPRFLPDSDSLNVRNGVGVGADGTLFFAISDAPVNFHTFGRLFRDALGTPNALYLDGSISRLYDADGGRHDAGWPMGPIIGTVRGAN
;
A
#
# COMPACT_ATOMS: atom_id res chain seq x y z
N MET A 1 19.64 -53.23 -30.60
CA MET A 1 20.18 -52.13 -29.77
C MET A 1 19.17 -50.98 -29.82
N ILE A 2 18.29 -50.89 -28.82
CA ILE A 2 17.21 -49.89 -28.78
C ILE A 2 17.79 -48.61 -28.19
N ARG A 3 17.80 -47.53 -28.97
CA ARG A 3 18.24 -46.20 -28.53
C ARG A 3 17.09 -45.55 -27.75
N ALA A 4 17.26 -45.40 -26.44
CA ALA A 4 16.34 -44.64 -25.59
C ALA A 4 16.55 -43.14 -25.86
N PHE A 5 15.50 -42.47 -26.36
CA PHE A 5 15.44 -41.02 -26.47
C PHE A 5 14.97 -40.47 -25.11
N ALA A 6 15.86 -39.81 -24.37
CA ALA A 6 15.48 -39.06 -23.18
C ALA A 6 14.86 -37.73 -23.63
N ILE A 7 13.55 -37.59 -23.41
CA ILE A 7 12.84 -36.32 -23.61
C ILE A 7 13.05 -35.50 -22.33
N LEU A 8 13.90 -34.46 -22.41
CA LEU A 8 13.94 -33.42 -21.39
C LEU A 8 12.65 -32.60 -21.50
N LEU A 9 11.74 -32.76 -20.53
CA LEU A 9 10.66 -31.80 -20.29
C LEU A 9 11.31 -30.53 -19.73
N GLY A 10 11.45 -29.50 -20.56
CA GLY A 10 11.77 -28.16 -20.08
C GLY A 10 10.59 -27.62 -19.27
N LEU A 11 10.79 -27.38 -17.97
CA LEU A 11 9.88 -26.55 -17.19
C LEU A 11 9.99 -25.12 -17.75
N ALA A 12 9.01 -24.70 -18.54
CA ALA A 12 8.82 -23.29 -18.84
C ALA A 12 8.39 -22.60 -17.54
N ALA A 13 9.29 -21.80 -16.96
CA ALA A 13 8.90 -20.84 -15.93
C ALA A 13 7.88 -19.89 -16.56
N ALA A 14 6.65 -19.88 -16.05
CA ALA A 14 5.69 -18.85 -16.43
C ALA A 14 6.28 -17.50 -16.00
N PRO A 15 6.17 -16.44 -16.83
CA PRO A 15 6.58 -15.12 -16.40
C PRO A 15 5.81 -14.77 -15.13
N ALA A 16 6.52 -14.28 -14.11
CA ALA A 16 5.88 -13.68 -12.96
C ALA A 16 4.96 -12.57 -13.49
N VAL A 17 3.67 -12.66 -13.16
CA VAL A 17 2.71 -11.63 -13.53
C VAL A 17 3.03 -10.45 -12.63
N ALA A 18 3.68 -9.42 -13.17
CA ALA A 18 3.87 -8.17 -12.45
C ALA A 18 2.50 -7.62 -12.06
N GLY A 19 2.41 -6.94 -10.92
CA GLY A 19 1.15 -6.45 -10.40
C GLY A 19 0.38 -5.66 -11.47
N THR A 20 -0.92 -5.90 -11.54
CA THR A 20 -1.77 -5.33 -12.60
C THR A 20 -2.70 -4.30 -12.01
N CYS A 21 -2.68 -3.09 -12.56
CA CYS A 21 -3.69 -2.06 -12.29
C CYS A 21 -4.84 -2.15 -13.29
N GLU A 22 -6.06 -2.05 -12.79
CA GLU A 22 -7.28 -2.02 -13.61
C GLU A 22 -8.26 -0.96 -13.12
N GLN A 23 -9.07 -0.46 -14.05
CA GLN A 23 -10.17 0.45 -13.71
C GLN A 23 -11.34 -0.36 -13.16
N THR A 24 -11.82 0.03 -11.98
CA THR A 24 -12.94 -0.60 -11.28
C THR A 24 -14.02 0.44 -11.03
N ASP A 25 -15.21 0.23 -11.60
CA ASP A 25 -16.38 1.03 -11.29
C ASP A 25 -17.16 0.39 -10.13
N PHE A 26 -17.42 1.17 -9.07
CA PHE A 26 -18.12 0.72 -7.89
C PHE A 26 -18.92 1.86 -7.26
N ASP A 27 -20.19 1.60 -6.92
CA ASP A 27 -21.06 2.55 -6.20
C ASP A 27 -21.17 3.94 -6.86
N GLY A 28 -21.12 3.98 -8.20
CA GLY A 28 -21.20 5.22 -8.97
C GLY A 28 -19.91 6.04 -9.03
N ALA A 29 -18.78 5.49 -8.59
CA ALA A 29 -17.45 6.09 -8.72
C ALA A 29 -16.47 5.13 -9.43
N SER A 30 -15.45 5.70 -10.07
CA SER A 30 -14.36 4.94 -10.69
C SER A 30 -13.12 4.95 -9.80
N PHE A 31 -12.42 3.82 -9.78
CA PHE A 31 -11.21 3.59 -9.03
C PHE A 31 -10.16 2.98 -9.94
N THR A 32 -8.89 3.24 -9.66
CA THR A 32 -7.80 2.39 -10.13
C THR A 32 -7.39 1.47 -9.01
N VAL A 33 -7.46 0.15 -9.26
CA VAL A 33 -7.11 -0.90 -8.31
C VAL A 33 -5.95 -1.71 -8.88
N CYS A 34 -4.87 -1.80 -8.11
CA CYS A 34 -3.70 -2.58 -8.44
C CYS A 34 -3.61 -3.80 -7.54
N ARG A 35 -3.47 -4.98 -8.15
CA ARG A 35 -3.29 -6.26 -7.47
C ARG A 35 -1.82 -6.61 -7.45
N ILE A 36 -1.28 -6.89 -6.28
CA ILE A 36 0.13 -7.18 -6.04
C ILE A 36 0.21 -8.50 -5.27
N ASP A 37 1.07 -9.42 -5.70
CA ASP A 37 1.39 -10.64 -4.96
C ASP A 37 2.69 -10.44 -4.17
N PRO A 38 2.63 -10.14 -2.86
CA PRO A 38 3.83 -9.90 -2.07
C PRO A 38 4.75 -11.12 -1.97
N ALA A 39 4.30 -12.33 -2.34
CA ALA A 39 5.14 -13.53 -2.35
C ALA A 39 6.07 -13.61 -3.57
N THR A 40 5.76 -12.87 -4.64
CA THR A 40 6.53 -12.89 -5.89
C THR A 40 6.98 -11.51 -6.34
N GLU A 41 6.40 -10.45 -5.78
CA GLU A 41 6.74 -9.06 -6.05
C GLU A 41 7.39 -8.40 -4.83
N ASP A 42 8.48 -7.68 -5.09
CA ASP A 42 9.25 -6.98 -4.06
C ASP A 42 8.59 -5.64 -3.71
N VAL A 43 7.80 -5.63 -2.65
CA VAL A 43 7.12 -4.42 -2.13
C VAL A 43 7.98 -3.78 -1.06
N ARG A 44 8.35 -2.51 -1.21
CA ARG A 44 9.21 -1.78 -0.26
C ARG A 44 8.62 -0.44 0.16
N LEU A 45 9.10 0.07 1.29
CA LEU A 45 8.91 1.46 1.70
C LEU A 45 10.12 2.31 1.33
N PHE A 46 9.87 3.58 1.07
CA PHE A 46 10.89 4.57 0.74
C PHE A 46 10.56 5.90 1.43
N LEU A 47 11.50 6.47 2.18
CA LEU A 47 11.36 7.81 2.76
C LEU A 47 12.52 8.74 2.38
N ASN A 48 13.75 8.35 2.72
CA ASN A 48 14.94 9.16 2.51
C ASN A 48 15.94 8.40 1.63
N ASP A 49 16.81 9.14 0.95
CA ASP A 49 17.98 8.57 0.28
C ASP A 49 19.11 8.25 1.28
N ASP A 50 20.20 7.67 0.79
CA ASP A 50 21.39 7.32 1.57
C ASP A 50 22.09 8.53 2.22
N THR A 51 21.79 9.75 1.76
CA THR A 51 22.29 10.98 2.36
C THR A 51 21.41 11.49 3.50
N GLY A 52 20.24 10.87 3.70
CA GLY A 52 19.21 11.27 4.65
C GLY A 52 18.27 12.36 4.11
N ALA A 53 18.32 12.68 2.82
CA ALA A 53 17.40 13.64 2.21
C ALA A 53 16.11 12.94 1.78
N THR A 54 14.96 13.60 2.01
CA THR A 54 13.65 13.03 1.63
C THR A 54 13.51 12.90 0.11
N LEU A 55 13.17 11.69 -0.35
CA LEU A 55 12.96 11.38 -1.77
C LEU A 55 11.76 12.17 -2.34
N GLY A 56 10.62 12.07 -1.64
CA GLY A 56 9.43 12.89 -1.87
C GLY A 56 8.74 12.76 -3.23
N SER A 57 9.22 11.94 -4.16
CA SER A 57 8.60 11.74 -5.47
C SER A 57 8.95 10.36 -6.04
N PHE A 58 8.09 9.82 -6.91
CA PHE A 58 8.35 8.55 -7.59
C PHE A 58 9.60 8.60 -8.49
N SER A 59 9.87 9.75 -9.11
CA SER A 59 11.11 9.95 -9.89
C SER A 59 12.34 9.84 -9.02
N ALA A 60 12.35 10.51 -7.86
CA ALA A 60 13.48 10.43 -6.94
C ALA A 60 13.68 9.02 -6.39
N VAL A 61 12.59 8.27 -6.13
CA VAL A 61 12.68 6.84 -5.79
C VAL A 61 13.35 6.05 -6.90
N ASN A 62 12.90 6.20 -8.16
CA ASN A 62 13.55 5.56 -9.31
C ASN A 62 15.03 5.91 -9.43
N ASP A 63 15.38 7.19 -9.28
CA ASP A 63 16.77 7.66 -9.37
C ASP A 63 17.66 7.12 -8.25
N ALA A 64 17.08 6.74 -7.10
CA ALA A 64 17.77 6.20 -5.95
C ALA A 64 17.87 4.66 -5.94
N LEU A 65 17.16 3.95 -6.82
CA LEU A 65 17.27 2.50 -6.93
C LEU A 65 18.60 2.12 -7.60
N ASP A 66 19.43 1.36 -6.88
CA ASP A 66 20.69 0.82 -7.43
C ASP A 66 20.44 -0.16 -8.60
N GLN A 67 19.34 -0.92 -8.52
CA GLN A 67 18.93 -1.90 -9.52
C GLN A 67 17.41 -1.95 -9.61
N GLY A 68 16.92 -2.16 -10.83
CA GLY A 68 15.50 -2.22 -11.12
C GLY A 68 14.85 -0.85 -11.18
N ASP A 69 13.53 -0.86 -11.37
CA ASP A 69 12.70 0.34 -11.46
C ASP A 69 11.42 0.15 -10.65
N LEU A 70 10.86 1.24 -10.14
CA LEU A 70 9.55 1.25 -9.48
C LEU A 70 8.50 0.71 -10.45
N GLY A 71 7.58 -0.13 -9.97
CA GLY A 71 6.46 -0.68 -10.75
C GLY A 71 5.15 0.03 -10.46
N ILE A 72 4.51 -0.38 -9.37
CA ILE A 72 3.31 0.25 -8.85
C ILE A 72 3.69 0.95 -7.55
N ALA A 73 3.34 2.22 -7.38
CA ALA A 73 3.62 2.94 -6.14
C ALA A 73 2.58 3.98 -5.77
N MET A 74 2.51 4.30 -4.48
CA MET A 74 1.67 5.36 -3.94
C MET A 74 2.35 6.06 -2.76
N ASN A 75 1.87 7.25 -2.39
CA ASN A 75 2.17 7.77 -1.06
C ASN A 75 1.67 6.78 0.00
N ALA A 76 2.49 6.51 1.00
CA ALA A 76 2.22 5.58 2.08
C ALA A 76 1.52 6.27 3.26
N GLY A 77 1.90 5.96 4.50
CA GLY A 77 1.28 6.50 5.69
C GLY A 77 1.35 8.03 5.82
N MET A 78 0.51 8.56 6.72
CA MET A 78 0.44 10.00 6.98
C MET A 78 1.77 10.56 7.49
N TYR A 79 2.08 11.79 7.06
CA TYR A 79 3.33 12.48 7.40
C TYR A 79 3.09 13.93 7.84
N HIS A 80 4.05 14.49 8.56
CA HIS A 80 4.08 15.89 8.99
C HIS A 80 4.52 16.81 7.84
N ARG A 81 4.44 18.14 8.03
CA ARG A 81 4.82 19.11 6.98
C ARG A 81 6.27 18.99 6.51
N ASP A 82 7.15 18.51 7.39
CA ASP A 82 8.55 18.21 7.12
C ASP A 82 8.77 16.83 6.47
N ARG A 83 7.68 16.12 6.13
CA ARG A 83 7.64 14.80 5.49
C ARG A 83 8.02 13.63 6.38
N SER A 84 8.27 13.86 7.66
CA SER A 84 8.45 12.77 8.63
C SER A 84 7.15 11.99 8.87
N PRO A 85 7.20 10.67 9.09
CA PRO A 85 6.01 9.86 9.40
C PRO A 85 5.30 10.32 10.68
N VAL A 86 3.97 10.37 10.68
CA VAL A 86 3.17 10.72 11.87
C VAL A 86 3.17 9.61 12.93
N GLY A 87 3.22 8.36 12.49
CA GLY A 87 3.19 7.17 13.34
C GLY A 87 4.32 6.20 13.04
N LEU A 88 4.10 4.92 13.35
CA LEU A 88 5.09 3.86 13.13
C LEU A 88 5.62 3.92 11.70
N TYR A 89 6.95 3.90 11.59
CA TYR A 89 7.65 3.72 10.33
C TYR A 89 8.84 2.80 10.55
N VAL A 90 8.86 1.68 9.84
CA VAL A 90 9.96 0.73 9.78
C VAL A 90 10.37 0.62 8.32
N GLU A 91 11.66 0.74 8.05
CA GLU A 91 12.27 0.58 6.72
C GLU A 91 13.48 -0.32 6.89
N ASP A 92 13.58 -1.39 6.09
CA ASP A 92 14.66 -2.39 6.15
C ASP A 92 14.95 -2.93 7.57
N GLY A 93 13.88 -3.19 8.33
CA GLY A 93 13.92 -3.70 9.69
C GLY A 93 14.30 -2.67 10.76
N GLN A 94 14.53 -1.41 10.38
CA GLN A 94 14.85 -0.32 11.30
C GLN A 94 13.63 0.54 11.61
N GLU A 95 13.24 0.62 12.89
CA GLU A 95 12.19 1.53 13.35
C GLU A 95 12.72 2.98 13.37
N LEU A 96 12.22 3.82 12.45
CA LEU A 96 12.58 5.24 12.34
C LEU A 96 11.57 6.17 13.04
N SER A 97 10.35 5.70 13.26
CA SER A 97 9.31 6.40 14.01
C SER A 97 8.42 5.42 14.77
N GLY A 98 7.95 5.82 15.96
CA GLY A 98 7.24 4.95 16.90
C GLY A 98 5.73 4.87 16.67
N ILE A 99 5.13 3.76 17.10
CA ILE A 99 3.68 3.53 16.98
C ILE A 99 2.84 4.51 17.83
N VAL A 100 1.73 4.98 17.25
CA VAL A 100 0.78 5.88 17.93
C VAL A 100 -0.59 5.20 18.09
N THR A 101 -0.94 4.85 19.32
CA THR A 101 -2.21 4.15 19.65
C THR A 101 -3.29 5.04 20.27
N ALA A 102 -2.93 6.29 20.54
CA ALA A 102 -3.81 7.29 21.12
C ALA A 102 -4.72 7.91 20.05
N ALA A 103 -5.95 8.26 20.45
CA ALA A 103 -6.80 9.09 19.62
C ALA A 103 -6.19 10.49 19.47
N GLY A 104 -6.49 11.17 18.38
CA GLY A 104 -5.93 12.47 18.06
C GLY A 104 -6.76 13.23 17.03
N PRO A 105 -6.27 14.38 16.58
CA PRO A 105 -6.94 15.15 15.53
C PRO A 105 -6.81 14.47 14.16
N GLY A 106 -7.70 14.88 13.24
CA GLY A 106 -7.67 14.46 11.85
C GLY A 106 -7.95 12.97 11.61
N ASN A 107 -7.69 12.53 10.38
CA ASN A 107 -7.93 11.16 9.96
C ASN A 107 -7.02 10.15 10.70
N PHE A 108 -5.77 10.53 10.97
CA PHE A 108 -4.83 9.66 11.70
C PHE A 108 -5.33 9.26 13.10
N GLY A 109 -5.92 10.22 13.81
CA GLY A 109 -6.47 10.01 15.16
C GLY A 109 -7.87 9.41 15.18
N LEU A 110 -8.46 9.14 14.01
CA LEU A 110 -9.76 8.47 13.87
C LEU A 110 -9.57 6.97 14.11
N LEU A 111 -9.71 6.54 15.36
CA LEU A 111 -9.54 5.14 15.75
C LEU A 111 -10.75 4.26 15.35
N PRO A 112 -10.51 3.00 14.93
CA PRO A 112 -9.20 2.34 14.83
C PRO A 112 -8.34 2.83 13.66
N ASN A 113 -7.04 3.02 13.93
CA ASN A 113 -6.02 3.24 12.91
C ASN A 113 -5.15 1.98 12.82
N GLY A 114 -4.27 1.87 11.82
CA GLY A 114 -3.61 0.61 11.53
C GLY A 114 -2.23 0.74 10.94
N VAL A 115 -1.56 -0.40 10.87
CA VAL A 115 -0.22 -0.57 10.32
C VAL A 115 -0.32 -1.52 9.14
N LEU A 116 0.20 -1.10 7.98
CA LEU A 116 0.59 -2.05 6.95
C LEU A 116 1.97 -2.58 7.34
N CYS A 117 2.06 -3.88 7.59
CA CYS A 117 3.28 -4.62 7.88
C CYS A 117 3.64 -5.47 6.66
N LEU A 118 4.89 -5.38 6.22
CA LEU A 118 5.45 -6.16 5.13
C LEU A 118 6.60 -7.03 5.65
N THR A 119 6.64 -8.25 5.14
CA THR A 119 7.76 -9.18 5.26
C THR A 119 8.33 -9.43 3.86
N ASP A 120 9.31 -10.31 3.73
CA ASP A 120 9.91 -10.67 2.44
C ASP A 120 8.94 -11.29 1.43
N ASN A 121 7.84 -11.86 1.90
CA ASN A 121 6.90 -12.59 1.03
C ASN A 121 5.42 -12.44 1.40
N ALA A 122 5.09 -11.52 2.30
CA ALA A 122 3.72 -11.34 2.77
C ALA A 122 3.46 -9.91 3.24
N ALA A 123 2.20 -9.49 3.11
CA ALA A 123 1.69 -8.24 3.64
C ALA A 123 0.56 -8.51 4.64
N GLN A 124 0.40 -7.62 5.63
CA GLN A 124 -0.74 -7.65 6.54
C GLN A 124 -1.13 -6.23 6.95
N VAL A 125 -2.44 -5.97 7.01
CA VAL A 125 -2.98 -4.78 7.69
C VAL A 125 -3.42 -5.17 9.09
N ILE A 126 -2.88 -4.48 10.10
CA ILE A 126 -3.04 -4.80 11.53
C ILE A 126 -3.54 -3.55 12.26
N GLU A 127 -4.55 -3.69 13.13
CA GLU A 127 -4.98 -2.60 14.01
C GLU A 127 -3.84 -2.17 14.95
N SER A 128 -3.68 -0.86 15.18
CA SER A 128 -2.46 -0.35 15.83
C SER A 128 -2.26 -0.80 17.27
N ARG A 129 -3.31 -1.00 18.06
CA ARG A 129 -3.19 -1.53 19.44
C ARG A 129 -2.88 -3.00 19.43
N ALA A 130 -3.46 -3.76 18.50
CA ALA A 130 -3.09 -5.15 18.26
C ALA A 130 -1.60 -5.26 17.84
N PHE A 131 -1.15 -4.39 16.92
CA PHE A 131 0.25 -4.30 16.55
C PHE A 131 1.15 -3.96 17.74
N ALA A 132 0.78 -2.94 18.53
CA ALA A 132 1.56 -2.54 19.71
C ALA A 132 1.67 -3.67 20.74
N SER A 133 0.66 -4.53 20.85
CA SER A 133 0.65 -5.67 21.76
C SER A 133 1.43 -6.87 21.23
N ALA A 134 1.31 -7.18 19.94
CA ALA A 134 1.91 -8.38 19.34
C ALA A 134 3.35 -8.15 18.85
N ARG A 135 3.67 -6.93 18.41
CA ARG A 135 4.95 -6.50 17.83
C ARG A 135 5.47 -7.53 16.82
N PRO A 136 4.70 -7.82 15.74
CA PRO A 136 5.19 -8.70 14.69
C PRO A 136 6.47 -8.14 14.07
N ASP A 137 7.31 -9.04 13.59
CA ASP A 137 8.53 -8.68 12.88
C ASP A 137 8.18 -8.28 11.45
N CYS A 138 8.33 -6.99 11.13
CA CYS A 138 8.07 -6.43 9.82
C CYS A 138 9.41 -5.92 9.27
N ARG A 139 9.75 -6.33 8.05
CA ARG A 139 10.86 -5.70 7.33
C ARG A 139 10.52 -4.23 7.08
N ASP A 140 9.33 -3.97 6.56
CA ASP A 140 8.82 -2.62 6.37
C ASP A 140 7.47 -2.46 7.06
N ALA A 141 7.22 -1.30 7.65
CA ALA A 141 5.92 -0.99 8.23
C ALA A 141 5.58 0.49 8.14
N THR A 142 4.33 0.80 7.80
CA THR A 142 3.84 2.18 7.80
C THR A 142 2.49 2.26 8.51
N GLN A 143 2.40 3.18 9.47
CA GLN A 143 1.14 3.47 10.16
C GLN A 143 0.37 4.58 9.45
N SER A 144 -0.94 4.37 9.37
CA SER A 144 -1.86 5.39 8.88
C SER A 144 -3.21 5.25 9.57
N GLY A 145 -4.16 6.10 9.22
CA GLY A 145 -5.51 6.02 9.75
C GLY A 145 -6.50 6.92 9.01
N PRO A 146 -7.79 6.54 9.00
CA PRO A 146 -8.39 5.40 9.69
C PRO A 146 -8.15 4.03 9.02
N MET A 147 -8.35 2.92 9.74
CA MET A 147 -8.61 1.64 9.08
C MET A 147 -9.91 1.74 8.28
N LEU A 148 -9.95 1.17 7.09
CA LEU A 148 -11.13 1.17 6.22
C LEU A 148 -12.04 -0.01 6.53
N VAL A 149 -11.44 -1.18 6.69
CA VAL A 149 -12.09 -2.45 7.03
C VAL A 149 -11.31 -3.07 8.18
N ILE A 150 -12.03 -3.58 9.19
CA ILE A 150 -11.52 -4.25 10.38
C ILE A 150 -12.29 -5.56 10.52
N ASP A 151 -11.62 -6.70 10.37
CA ASP A 151 -12.21 -8.03 10.45
C ASP A 151 -13.49 -8.18 9.60
N GLY A 152 -13.47 -7.64 8.39
CA GLY A 152 -14.59 -7.65 7.44
C GLY A 152 -15.70 -6.62 7.72
N ALA A 153 -15.61 -5.84 8.80
CA ALA A 153 -16.53 -4.75 9.10
C ALA A 153 -15.96 -3.39 8.67
N LEU A 154 -16.81 -2.47 8.20
CA LEU A 154 -16.38 -1.08 7.97
C LEU A 154 -16.05 -0.40 9.30
N HIS A 155 -15.17 0.59 9.24
CA HIS A 155 -14.92 1.46 10.38
C HIS A 155 -16.24 2.08 10.91
N PRO A 156 -16.51 2.01 12.23
CA PRO A 156 -17.81 2.39 12.81
C PRO A 156 -18.15 3.89 12.76
N ARG A 157 -17.24 4.73 12.23
CA ARG A 157 -17.41 6.18 12.17
C ARG A 157 -17.67 6.67 10.73
N PHE A 158 -17.69 5.75 9.77
CA PHE A 158 -17.98 6.10 8.38
C PHE A 158 -19.48 6.28 8.20
N LEU A 159 -19.88 7.47 7.77
CA LEU A 159 -21.26 7.82 7.49
C LEU A 159 -21.53 7.65 5.99
N PRO A 160 -22.60 6.94 5.59
CA PRO A 160 -22.96 6.79 4.17
C PRO A 160 -23.10 8.11 3.43
N ASP A 161 -23.70 9.11 4.09
CA ASP A 161 -24.03 10.41 3.50
C ASP A 161 -23.03 11.51 3.94
N SER A 162 -21.80 11.16 4.27
CA SER A 162 -20.75 12.13 4.64
C SER A 162 -20.44 13.08 3.48
N ASP A 163 -20.34 14.38 3.77
CA ASP A 163 -19.95 15.45 2.86
C ASP A 163 -18.42 15.59 2.72
N SER A 164 -17.64 14.82 3.49
CA SER A 164 -16.19 14.78 3.37
C SER A 164 -15.76 13.97 2.14
N LEU A 165 -15.76 14.63 0.99
CA LEU A 165 -15.37 14.06 -0.30
C LEU A 165 -13.91 14.42 -0.62
N ASN A 166 -13.08 13.41 -0.85
CA ASN A 166 -11.68 13.59 -1.26
C ASN A 166 -11.29 12.50 -2.24
N VAL A 167 -10.25 12.75 -3.04
CA VAL A 167 -9.50 11.66 -3.66
C VAL A 167 -8.82 10.89 -2.53
N ARG A 168 -8.97 9.57 -2.52
CA ARG A 168 -8.51 8.70 -1.44
C ARG A 168 -7.71 7.56 -2.03
N ASN A 169 -6.57 7.28 -1.41
CA ASN A 169 -5.84 6.05 -1.62
C ASN A 169 -5.80 5.19 -0.35
N GLY A 170 -5.54 3.90 -0.53
CA GLY A 170 -5.57 2.92 0.53
C GLY A 170 -4.98 1.61 0.09
N VAL A 171 -4.76 0.75 1.09
CA VAL A 171 -4.31 -0.62 0.90
C VAL A 171 -5.26 -1.58 1.58
N GLY A 172 -5.37 -2.79 1.06
CA GLY A 172 -6.08 -3.88 1.71
C GLY A 172 -5.41 -5.20 1.41
N VAL A 173 -5.49 -6.14 2.33
CA VAL A 173 -4.90 -7.47 2.14
C VAL A 173 -6.04 -8.48 2.11
N GLY A 174 -6.13 -9.23 1.01
CA GLY A 174 -7.09 -10.32 0.83
C GLY A 174 -6.81 -11.50 1.77
N ALA A 175 -7.81 -12.35 1.99
CA ALA A 175 -7.64 -13.55 2.81
C ALA A 175 -6.62 -14.55 2.21
N ASP A 176 -6.35 -14.44 0.92
CA ASP A 176 -5.33 -15.20 0.17
C ASP A 176 -3.93 -14.57 0.22
N GLY A 177 -3.77 -13.42 0.88
CA GLY A 177 -2.51 -12.68 0.95
C GLY A 177 -2.30 -11.65 -0.16
N THR A 178 -3.22 -11.53 -1.12
CA THR A 178 -3.12 -10.52 -2.19
C THR A 178 -3.12 -9.13 -1.58
N LEU A 179 -2.12 -8.32 -1.91
CA LEU A 179 -2.07 -6.91 -1.56
C LEU A 179 -2.79 -6.09 -2.63
N PHE A 180 -3.77 -5.31 -2.21
CA PHE A 180 -4.49 -4.38 -3.06
C PHE A 180 -4.06 -2.97 -2.75
N PHE A 181 -3.69 -2.26 -3.80
CA PHE A 181 -3.50 -0.81 -3.82
C PHE A 181 -4.70 -0.22 -4.53
N ALA A 182 -5.36 0.79 -3.96
CA ALA A 182 -6.47 1.45 -4.62
C ALA A 182 -6.40 2.97 -4.48
N ILE A 183 -6.83 3.67 -5.52
CA ILE A 183 -7.05 5.12 -5.52
C ILE A 183 -8.39 5.42 -6.22
N SER A 184 -9.16 6.36 -5.67
CA SER A 184 -10.37 6.87 -6.31
C SER A 184 -10.02 7.89 -7.39
N ASP A 185 -10.61 7.80 -8.57
CA ASP A 185 -10.35 8.76 -9.66
C ASP A 185 -11.19 10.05 -9.53
N ALA A 186 -12.14 10.07 -8.59
CA ALA A 186 -12.93 11.23 -8.21
C ALA A 186 -13.11 11.30 -6.69
N PRO A 187 -13.48 12.48 -6.13
CA PRO A 187 -13.73 12.60 -4.70
C PRO A 187 -14.86 11.69 -4.20
N VAL A 188 -14.55 10.86 -3.21
CA VAL A 188 -15.51 9.97 -2.53
C VAL A 188 -15.44 10.14 -1.02
N ASN A 189 -16.48 9.74 -0.30
CA ASN A 189 -16.41 9.67 1.16
C ASN A 189 -15.76 8.36 1.64
N PHE A 190 -15.41 8.32 2.94
CA PHE A 190 -14.80 7.13 3.54
C PHE A 190 -15.69 5.89 3.49
N HIS A 191 -17.02 6.07 3.54
CA HIS A 191 -17.94 4.94 3.49
C HIS A 191 -17.89 4.26 2.12
N THR A 192 -18.01 5.01 1.02
CA THR A 192 -17.87 4.48 -0.34
C THR A 192 -16.48 3.85 -0.55
N PHE A 193 -15.41 4.53 -0.10
CA PHE A 193 -14.05 3.99 -0.26
C PHE A 193 -13.81 2.72 0.56
N GLY A 194 -14.30 2.66 1.81
CA GLY A 194 -14.20 1.44 2.62
C GLY A 194 -15.01 0.28 2.04
N ARG A 195 -16.17 0.56 1.42
CA ARG A 195 -16.97 -0.47 0.74
C ARG A 195 -16.31 -1.01 -0.52
N LEU A 196 -15.48 -0.24 -1.23
CA LEU A 196 -14.65 -0.81 -2.30
C LEU A 196 -13.82 -1.98 -1.75
N PHE A 197 -13.09 -1.75 -0.66
CA PHE A 197 -12.26 -2.77 -0.03
C PHE A 197 -13.04 -3.95 0.54
N ARG A 198 -14.17 -3.69 1.21
CA ARG A 198 -14.98 -4.74 1.84
C ARG A 198 -15.81 -5.53 0.83
N ASP A 199 -16.55 -4.84 -0.03
CA ASP A 199 -17.62 -5.41 -0.85
C ASP A 199 -17.12 -5.82 -2.24
N ALA A 200 -16.22 -5.04 -2.86
CA ALA A 200 -15.70 -5.34 -4.19
C ALA A 200 -14.41 -6.16 -4.14
N LEU A 201 -13.47 -5.79 -3.27
CA LEU A 201 -12.16 -6.46 -3.15
C LEU A 201 -12.14 -7.60 -2.13
N GLY A 202 -13.14 -7.69 -1.26
CA GLY A 202 -13.27 -8.77 -0.28
C GLY A 202 -12.17 -8.81 0.78
N THR A 203 -11.52 -7.68 1.06
CA THR A 203 -10.40 -7.63 2.01
C THR A 203 -10.92 -7.66 3.46
N PRO A 204 -10.43 -8.58 4.31
CA PRO A 204 -10.78 -8.59 5.74
C PRO A 204 -10.25 -7.37 6.49
N ASN A 205 -9.08 -6.85 6.09
CA ASN A 205 -8.50 -5.67 6.69
C ASN A 205 -7.97 -4.73 5.60
N ALA A 206 -8.27 -3.45 5.75
CA ALA A 206 -7.83 -2.40 4.85
C ALA A 206 -7.52 -1.12 5.61
N LEU A 207 -6.62 -0.32 5.07
CA LEU A 207 -6.04 0.86 5.70
C LEU A 207 -6.07 2.03 4.73
N TYR A 208 -6.60 3.15 5.20
CA TYR A 208 -6.50 4.41 4.48
C TYR A 208 -5.08 4.96 4.61
N LEU A 209 -4.51 5.42 3.51
CA LEU A 209 -3.19 6.06 3.48
C LEU A 209 -3.33 7.59 3.58
N ASP A 210 -2.33 8.36 3.16
CA ASP A 210 -2.43 9.82 3.21
C ASP A 210 -3.37 10.43 2.14
N GLY A 211 -4.34 11.20 2.61
CA GLY A 211 -5.32 11.93 1.78
C GLY A 211 -4.91 13.30 1.31
N SER A 212 -3.81 13.84 1.83
CA SER A 212 -3.41 15.22 1.55
C SER A 212 -2.95 15.35 0.09
N ILE A 213 -2.31 14.30 -0.44
CA ILE A 213 -1.64 14.26 -1.75
C ILE A 213 -1.78 12.85 -2.36
N SER A 214 -2.95 12.19 -2.28
CA SER A 214 -3.16 10.84 -2.83
C SER A 214 -2.73 10.73 -4.30
N ARG A 215 -1.74 9.89 -4.58
CA ARG A 215 -1.09 9.73 -5.91
C ARG A 215 -0.80 8.27 -6.20
N LEU A 216 -0.90 7.91 -7.49
CA LEU A 216 -0.53 6.61 -8.02
C LEU A 216 0.53 6.75 -9.12
N TYR A 217 1.49 5.83 -9.08
CA TYR A 217 2.39 5.49 -10.16
C TYR A 217 2.11 4.06 -10.59
N ASP A 218 1.84 3.86 -11.87
CA ASP A 218 1.69 2.57 -12.52
C ASP A 218 2.46 2.64 -13.83
N ALA A 219 3.63 2.03 -13.83
CA ALA A 219 4.54 2.09 -14.96
C ALA A 219 4.01 1.37 -16.20
N ASP A 220 3.31 0.25 -16.04
CA ASP A 220 2.85 -0.56 -17.16
C ASP A 220 1.56 0.00 -17.78
N GLY A 221 0.68 0.57 -16.95
CA GLY A 221 -0.47 1.35 -17.41
C GLY A 221 -0.15 2.79 -17.82
N GLY A 222 1.08 3.26 -17.59
CA GLY A 222 1.56 4.59 -17.98
C GLY A 222 0.97 5.74 -17.14
N ARG A 223 0.43 5.45 -15.96
CA ARG A 223 -0.10 6.47 -15.04
C ARG A 223 1.02 6.99 -14.14
N HIS A 224 1.21 8.30 -14.13
CA HIS A 224 2.16 8.96 -13.24
C HIS A 224 1.55 10.25 -12.70
N ASP A 225 0.92 10.15 -11.53
CA ASP A 225 0.25 11.30 -10.92
C ASP A 225 1.30 12.32 -10.45
N ALA A 226 1.21 13.55 -10.95
CA ALA A 226 2.05 14.67 -10.52
C ALA A 226 1.53 15.29 -9.21
N GLY A 227 2.41 15.96 -8.47
CA GLY A 227 2.01 16.64 -7.24
C GLY A 227 3.19 17.14 -6.42
N TRP A 228 2.87 17.74 -5.28
CA TRP A 228 3.85 18.20 -4.31
C TRP A 228 4.69 17.05 -3.75
N PRO A 229 5.89 17.34 -3.21
CA PRO A 229 6.68 16.34 -2.51
C PRO A 229 5.86 15.61 -1.44
N MET A 230 6.09 14.32 -1.27
CA MET A 230 5.39 13.43 -0.34
C MET A 230 6.32 13.06 0.84
N GLY A 231 5.77 12.44 1.87
CA GLY A 231 6.57 11.74 2.88
C GLY A 231 6.83 10.30 2.45
N PRO A 232 6.53 9.31 3.31
CA PRO A 232 6.64 7.91 2.96
C PRO A 232 5.99 7.55 1.62
N ILE A 233 6.67 6.73 0.84
CA ILE A 233 6.20 6.12 -0.41
C ILE A 233 6.25 4.60 -0.23
N ILE A 234 5.29 3.91 -0.81
CA ILE A 234 5.27 2.45 -0.89
C ILE A 234 5.17 2.04 -2.36
N GLY A 235 5.92 1.02 -2.78
CA GLY A 235 5.78 0.49 -4.13
C GLY A 235 6.50 -0.81 -4.39
N THR A 236 6.21 -1.42 -5.55
CA THR A 236 6.95 -2.59 -6.04
C THR A 236 8.23 -2.17 -6.75
N VAL A 237 9.30 -2.94 -6.59
CA VAL A 237 10.53 -2.82 -7.38
C VAL A 237 10.59 -3.97 -8.37
N ARG A 238 10.76 -3.65 -9.65
CA ARG A 238 10.84 -4.61 -10.75
C ARG A 238 12.29 -4.80 -11.17
N GLY A 239 12.71 -6.04 -11.41
CA GLY A 239 14.06 -6.33 -11.92
C GLY A 239 15.18 -6.18 -10.88
N ALA A 240 14.84 -6.02 -9.59
CA ALA A 240 15.77 -6.28 -8.49
C ALA A 240 15.89 -7.80 -8.35
N ASN A 241 17.04 -8.36 -8.76
CA ASN A 241 17.33 -9.79 -8.63
C ASN A 241 18.02 -10.10 -7.30
#